data_AF-A0A410RFE8-F1
#
_entry.id   AF-A0A410RFE8-F1
#
_cell.length_a   1.000
_cell.length_b   1.000
_cell.length_c   1.000
_cell.angle_alpha   90.00
_cell.angle_beta   90.00
_cell.angle_gamma   90.00
#
_symmetry.space_group_name_H-M   'P 1'
#
loop_
_entity.id
_entity.type
_entity.pdbx_description
1 polymer ?
#
loop_
_entity_poly.entity_id
_entity_poly.type
_entity_poly.pdbx_seq_one_letter_code
_entity_poly.pdbx_strand_id
1 'polypeptide(L)'
;MWLGDTIDQMRCLLVILGLVALARAQGPAGWASLISARADANELRLAGLRTRIDAIADKLSGVGSGVSTDSLAARVRRLTGNGCRDKEFQCGGDAPQCVSNLAVCDNTPDCRNGADEGAVCNVPITQGSSWVGVAYWSSCNSVGTSNVRVIINRVSRSSFFSAFTQMDVTVIHEQNGQYVMENTTGWYGYGARRVFVQPTGGRHIGLSCDFDGVNMRRCEGRLVSDSGATCADIVMARR
;
A
#
# COMPACT_ATOMS: atom_id res chain seq x y z
N MET A 1 9.37 -96.00 -38.97
CA MET A 1 8.85 -95.50 -37.67
C MET A 1 8.92 -93.98 -37.72
N TRP A 2 7.92 -93.37 -38.36
CA TRP A 2 7.81 -91.96 -38.73
C TRP A 2 6.49 -91.47 -38.16
N LEU A 3 6.48 -90.67 -37.08
CA LEU A 3 5.25 -90.08 -36.52
C LEU A 3 5.50 -88.90 -35.54
N GLY A 4 6.69 -88.27 -35.58
CA GLY A 4 7.07 -87.21 -34.62
C GLY A 4 6.85 -85.75 -35.08
N ASP A 5 6.88 -85.46 -36.39
CA ASP A 5 7.06 -84.08 -36.88
C ASP A 5 5.79 -83.26 -37.12
N THR A 6 4.60 -83.89 -37.19
CA THR A 6 3.37 -83.17 -37.53
C THR A 6 2.66 -82.52 -36.34
N ILE A 7 2.95 -82.98 -35.11
CA ILE A 7 2.30 -82.47 -33.89
C ILE A 7 2.93 -81.14 -33.43
N ASP A 8 4.23 -80.95 -33.67
CA ASP A 8 4.93 -79.72 -33.25
C ASP A 8 4.63 -78.53 -34.16
N GLN A 9 4.48 -78.77 -35.48
CA GLN A 9 4.05 -77.77 -36.46
C GLN A 9 2.63 -77.23 -36.17
N MET A 10 1.68 -78.09 -35.79
CA MET A 10 0.31 -77.64 -35.43
C MET A 10 0.26 -76.88 -34.10
N ARG A 11 1.12 -77.22 -33.13
CA ARG A 11 1.21 -76.50 -31.86
C ARG A 11 1.79 -75.10 -32.03
N CYS A 12 2.85 -74.94 -32.83
CA CYS A 12 3.38 -73.62 -33.16
C CYS A 12 2.36 -72.73 -33.86
N LEU A 13 1.61 -73.27 -34.83
CA LEU A 13 0.56 -72.50 -35.53
C LEU A 13 -0.57 -72.04 -34.60
N LEU A 14 -1.00 -72.88 -33.66
CA LEU A 14 -2.03 -72.52 -32.69
C LEU A 14 -1.56 -71.47 -31.66
N VAL A 15 -0.29 -71.53 -31.23
CA VAL A 15 0.29 -70.53 -30.33
C VAL A 15 0.42 -69.17 -31.04
N ILE A 16 0.84 -69.16 -32.30
CA ILE A 16 0.95 -67.93 -33.09
C ILE A 16 -0.44 -67.33 -33.37
N LEU A 17 -1.44 -68.14 -33.71
CA LEU A 17 -2.82 -67.67 -33.89
C LEU A 17 -3.43 -67.15 -32.56
N GLY A 18 -3.14 -67.79 -31.43
CA GLY A 18 -3.54 -67.32 -30.10
C GLY A 18 -2.92 -65.97 -29.73
N LEU A 19 -1.63 -65.77 -30.03
CA LEU A 19 -0.92 -64.51 -29.78
C LEU A 19 -1.42 -63.37 -30.70
N VAL A 20 -1.71 -63.66 -31.96
CA VAL A 20 -2.27 -62.67 -32.91
C VAL A 20 -3.70 -62.27 -32.52
N ALA A 21 -4.51 -63.21 -32.01
CA ALA A 21 -5.84 -62.90 -31.49
C ALA A 21 -5.77 -62.03 -30.21
N LEU A 22 -4.82 -62.30 -29.30
CA LEU A 22 -4.61 -61.50 -28.10
C LEU A 22 -4.14 -60.07 -28.43
N ALA A 23 -3.24 -59.93 -29.41
CA ALA A 23 -2.74 -58.64 -29.86
C ALA A 23 -3.83 -57.78 -30.53
N ARG A 24 -4.81 -58.39 -31.22
CA ARG A 24 -5.96 -57.67 -31.79
C ARG A 24 -7.03 -57.29 -30.77
N ALA A 25 -7.14 -58.00 -29.65
CA ALA A 25 -8.05 -57.64 -28.56
C ALA A 25 -7.53 -56.44 -27.72
N GLN A 26 -6.22 -56.17 -27.74
CA GLN A 26 -5.57 -55.07 -27.03
C GLN A 26 -5.23 -53.88 -27.95
N GLY A 27 -6.21 -53.43 -28.73
CA GLY A 27 -6.06 -52.21 -29.53
C GLY A 27 -5.83 -50.95 -28.68
N PRO A 28 -5.19 -49.90 -29.24
CA PRO A 28 -4.85 -48.64 -28.54
C PRO A 28 -6.05 -47.86 -27.96
N ALA A 29 -7.29 -48.25 -28.29
CA ALA A 29 -8.52 -47.65 -27.77
C ALA A 29 -8.74 -47.87 -26.26
N GLY A 30 -8.32 -49.02 -25.70
CA GLY A 30 -8.56 -49.34 -24.28
C GLY A 30 -7.71 -48.51 -23.31
N TRP A 31 -6.45 -48.28 -23.65
CA TRP A 31 -5.49 -47.56 -22.82
C TRP A 31 -5.70 -46.04 -22.90
N ALA A 32 -6.06 -45.53 -24.09
CA ALA A 32 -6.43 -44.12 -24.26
C ALA A 32 -7.64 -43.74 -23.39
N SER A 33 -8.64 -44.63 -23.29
CA SER A 33 -9.85 -44.39 -22.46
C SER A 33 -9.57 -44.36 -20.95
N LEU A 34 -8.61 -45.17 -20.47
CA LEU A 34 -8.22 -45.19 -19.06
C LEU A 34 -7.34 -43.99 -18.68
N ILE A 35 -6.52 -43.51 -19.61
CA ILE A 35 -5.70 -42.31 -19.42
C ILE A 35 -6.58 -41.05 -19.46
N SER A 36 -7.58 -40.99 -20.36
CA SER A 36 -8.53 -39.88 -20.41
C SER A 36 -9.38 -39.81 -19.14
N ALA A 37 -9.90 -40.93 -18.64
CA ALA A 37 -10.71 -40.94 -17.41
C ALA A 37 -9.93 -40.45 -16.17
N ARG A 38 -8.61 -40.71 -16.09
CA ARG A 38 -7.75 -40.18 -15.02
C ARG A 38 -7.43 -38.69 -15.21
N ALA A 39 -7.28 -38.24 -16.46
CA ALA A 39 -7.11 -36.83 -16.77
C ALA A 39 -8.37 -36.02 -16.41
N ASP A 40 -9.54 -36.52 -16.77
CA ASP A 40 -10.85 -35.92 -16.47
C ASP A 40 -11.08 -35.80 -14.94
N ALA A 41 -10.73 -36.85 -14.19
CA ALA A 41 -10.82 -36.83 -12.73
C ALA A 41 -9.89 -35.78 -12.09
N ASN A 42 -8.69 -35.59 -12.65
CA ASN A 42 -7.76 -34.57 -12.20
C ASN A 42 -8.24 -33.16 -12.61
N GLU A 43 -8.87 -33.01 -13.78
CA GLU A 43 -9.42 -31.74 -14.25
C GLU A 43 -10.56 -31.26 -13.34
N LEU A 44 -11.47 -32.16 -12.93
CA LEU A 44 -12.52 -31.84 -11.96
C LEU A 44 -11.94 -31.42 -10.59
N ARG A 45 -10.85 -32.08 -10.16
CA ARG A 45 -10.16 -31.71 -8.92
C ARG A 45 -9.49 -30.34 -9.03
N LEU A 46 -8.88 -30.03 -10.17
CA LEU A 46 -8.27 -28.73 -10.44
C LEU A 46 -9.33 -27.61 -10.52
N ALA A 47 -10.48 -27.88 -11.14
CA ALA A 47 -11.60 -26.95 -11.16
C ALA A 47 -12.12 -26.67 -9.74
N GLY A 48 -12.28 -27.71 -8.92
CA GLY A 48 -12.66 -27.55 -7.51
C GLY A 48 -11.62 -26.77 -6.70
N LEU A 49 -10.33 -26.97 -6.95
CA LEU A 49 -9.28 -26.19 -6.30
C LEU A 49 -9.30 -24.71 -6.70
N ARG A 50 -9.52 -24.40 -7.99
CA ARG A 50 -9.68 -23.01 -8.46
C ARG A 50 -10.83 -22.30 -7.76
N THR A 51 -12.02 -22.91 -7.70
CA THR A 51 -13.17 -22.31 -7.02
C THR A 51 -12.92 -22.07 -5.52
N ARG A 52 -12.13 -22.92 -4.86
CA ARG A 52 -11.75 -22.72 -3.45
C ARG A 52 -10.74 -21.60 -3.29
N ILE A 53 -9.79 -21.47 -4.20
CA ILE A 53 -8.82 -20.37 -4.23
C ILE A 53 -9.57 -19.05 -4.45
N ASP A 54 -10.48 -18.98 -5.41
CA ASP A 54 -11.28 -17.79 -5.69
C ASP A 54 -12.15 -17.41 -4.49
N ALA A 55 -12.84 -18.36 -3.87
CA ALA A 55 -13.64 -18.12 -2.67
C ALA A 55 -12.80 -17.66 -1.45
N ILE A 56 -11.55 -18.12 -1.34
CA ILE A 56 -10.61 -17.66 -0.30
C ILE A 56 -10.14 -16.24 -0.63
N ALA A 57 -9.80 -15.95 -1.90
CA ALA A 57 -9.41 -14.62 -2.35
C ALA A 57 -10.52 -13.59 -2.11
N ASP A 58 -11.77 -13.94 -2.41
CA ASP A 58 -12.94 -13.10 -2.16
C ASP A 58 -13.14 -12.84 -0.67
N LYS A 59 -13.02 -13.87 0.18
CA LYS A 59 -13.07 -13.71 1.64
C LYS A 59 -11.94 -12.84 2.18
N LEU A 60 -10.72 -12.98 1.66
CA LEU A 60 -9.59 -12.12 2.04
C LEU A 60 -9.79 -10.67 1.61
N SER A 61 -10.39 -10.43 0.44
CA SER A 61 -10.70 -9.08 -0.03
C SER A 61 -11.68 -8.35 0.91
N GLY A 62 -12.64 -9.08 1.48
CA GLY A 62 -13.60 -8.56 2.47
C GLY A 62 -13.00 -8.29 3.85
N VAL A 63 -11.98 -9.05 4.28
CA VAL A 63 -11.35 -8.92 5.61
C VAL A 63 -10.51 -7.63 5.73
N GLY A 64 -10.03 -7.06 4.61
CA GLY A 64 -9.30 -5.79 4.59
C GLY A 64 -10.16 -4.54 4.83
N SER A 65 -11.49 -4.67 4.87
CA SER A 65 -12.43 -3.54 4.96
C SER A 65 -13.06 -3.33 6.36
N GLY A 66 -12.63 -4.10 7.36
CA GLY A 66 -12.97 -3.80 8.75
C GLY A 66 -12.45 -2.41 9.14
N VAL A 67 -13.19 -1.68 9.99
CA VAL A 67 -12.74 -0.39 10.53
C VAL A 67 -11.29 -0.55 11.01
N SER A 68 -10.35 0.11 10.34
CA SER A 68 -8.93 0.04 10.70
C SER A 68 -8.80 0.44 12.17
N THR A 69 -8.54 -0.56 13.02
CA THR A 69 -8.36 -0.37 14.47
C THR A 69 -7.22 0.61 14.73
N ASP A 70 -6.25 0.65 13.82
CA ASP A 70 -5.12 1.57 13.85
C ASP A 70 -5.56 3.01 13.66
N SER A 71 -6.47 3.27 12.71
CA SER A 71 -7.02 4.62 12.49
C SER A 71 -7.81 5.11 13.71
N LEU A 72 -8.55 4.21 14.38
CA LEU A 72 -9.25 4.53 15.62
C LEU A 72 -8.25 4.79 16.75
N ALA A 73 -7.22 3.96 16.89
CA ALA A 73 -6.16 4.13 17.89
C ALA A 73 -5.37 5.43 17.69
N ALA A 74 -5.13 5.85 16.44
CA ALA A 74 -4.51 7.13 16.14
C ALA A 74 -5.40 8.32 16.55
N ARG A 75 -6.70 8.23 16.28
CA ARG A 75 -7.68 9.25 16.73
C ARG A 75 -7.78 9.33 18.24
N VAL A 76 -7.78 8.18 18.94
CA VAL A 76 -7.78 8.14 20.40
C VAL A 76 -6.51 8.79 20.95
N ARG A 77 -5.32 8.41 20.45
CA ARG A 77 -4.04 9.01 20.87
C ARG A 77 -3.99 10.52 20.66
N ARG A 78 -4.61 11.05 19.60
CA ARG A 78 -4.70 12.49 19.37
C ARG A 78 -5.54 13.21 20.43
N LEU A 79 -6.56 12.55 20.98
CA LEU A 79 -7.44 13.11 22.02
C LEU A 79 -6.86 12.93 23.43
N THR A 80 -6.24 11.78 23.71
CA THR A 80 -5.68 11.46 25.04
C THR A 80 -4.26 11.99 25.23
N GLY A 81 -3.58 12.36 24.15
CA GLY A 81 -2.14 12.57 24.13
C GLY A 81 -1.37 11.25 24.03
N ASN A 82 -0.08 11.36 23.72
CA ASN A 82 0.85 10.22 23.58
C ASN A 82 1.75 10.03 24.83
N GLY A 83 1.50 10.77 25.91
CA GLY A 83 2.28 10.73 27.15
C GLY A 83 3.62 11.47 27.10
N CYS A 84 3.97 12.12 25.98
CA CYS A 84 5.15 12.95 25.84
C CYS A 84 4.79 14.45 25.85
N ARG A 85 5.80 15.31 26.05
CA ARG A 85 5.63 16.76 25.99
C ARG A 85 5.48 17.23 24.55
N ASP A 86 5.14 18.51 24.40
CA ASP A 86 5.17 19.16 23.10
C ASP A 86 6.56 19.06 22.48
N LYS A 87 6.60 18.74 21.18
CA LYS A 87 7.83 18.55 20.38
C LYS A 87 8.64 17.30 20.76
N GLU A 88 8.03 16.33 21.43
CA GLU A 88 8.61 15.02 21.69
C GLU A 88 7.90 13.91 20.90
N PHE A 89 8.67 12.90 20.51
CA PHE A 89 8.23 11.70 19.83
C PHE A 89 8.14 10.53 20.81
N GLN A 90 7.03 9.80 20.77
CA GLN A 90 6.80 8.61 21.60
C GLN A 90 7.35 7.36 20.89
N CYS A 91 8.41 6.77 21.43
CA CYS A 91 9.04 5.55 20.92
C CYS A 91 8.11 4.32 20.98
N GLY A 92 7.07 4.37 21.82
CA GLY A 92 6.15 3.26 22.03
C GLY A 92 6.79 2.09 22.78
N GLY A 93 6.25 0.89 22.56
CA GLY A 93 6.67 -0.33 23.26
C GLY A 93 6.18 -0.43 24.71
N ASP A 94 6.59 -1.50 25.39
CA ASP A 94 6.19 -1.80 26.78
C ASP A 94 6.85 -0.86 27.81
N ALA A 95 7.96 -0.23 27.43
CA ALA A 95 8.67 0.78 28.22
C ALA A 95 8.65 2.12 27.46
N PRO A 96 7.65 2.98 27.69
CA PRO A 96 7.49 4.21 26.95
C PRO A 96 8.69 5.14 27.16
N GLN A 97 9.17 5.72 26.06
CA GLN A 97 10.28 6.66 26.03
C GLN A 97 9.91 7.82 25.13
N CYS A 98 10.23 9.03 25.57
CA CYS A 98 10.06 10.25 24.80
C CYS A 98 11.43 10.76 24.37
N VAL A 99 11.57 11.09 23.08
CA VAL A 99 12.77 11.69 22.49
C VAL A 99 12.40 12.98 21.78
N SER A 100 13.36 13.85 21.50
CA SER A 100 13.10 15.09 20.77
C SER A 100 12.62 14.81 19.34
N ASN A 101 11.67 15.61 18.82
CA ASN A 101 11.28 15.52 17.42
C ASN A 101 12.43 15.77 16.44
N LEU A 102 13.50 16.45 16.89
CA LEU A 102 14.70 16.71 16.10
C LEU A 102 15.63 15.49 15.99
N ALA A 103 15.45 14.52 16.89
CA ALA A 103 16.20 13.26 16.93
C ALA A 103 15.51 12.15 16.11
N VAL A 104 14.35 12.43 15.51
CA VAL A 104 13.63 11.42 14.73
C VAL A 104 14.14 11.42 13.30
N CYS A 105 14.60 10.26 12.83
CA CYS A 105 15.17 10.09 11.50
C CYS A 105 16.42 10.95 11.29
N ASP A 106 17.26 11.08 12.31
CA ASP A 106 18.53 11.80 12.23
C ASP A 106 19.73 10.89 11.90
N ASN A 107 19.48 9.59 11.69
CA ASN A 107 20.42 8.49 11.50
C ASN A 107 21.12 7.99 12.79
N THR A 108 20.67 8.43 13.96
CA THR A 108 21.15 7.97 15.27
C THR A 108 19.99 7.37 16.06
N PRO A 109 20.08 6.11 16.51
CA PRO A 109 19.03 5.53 17.34
C PRO A 109 19.04 6.12 18.77
N ASP A 110 18.06 6.97 19.08
CA ASP A 110 17.82 7.55 20.41
C ASP A 110 16.77 6.77 21.20
N CYS A 111 15.79 6.15 20.53
CA CYS A 111 14.88 5.22 21.19
C CYS A 111 15.60 3.92 21.53
N ARG A 112 15.37 3.36 22.74
CA ARG A 112 15.91 2.04 23.13
C ARG A 112 15.51 0.90 22.20
N ASN A 113 14.35 1.03 21.55
CA ASN A 113 13.84 0.08 20.55
C ASN A 113 14.14 0.49 19.10
N GLY A 114 14.86 1.60 18.87
CA GLY A 114 15.16 2.14 17.54
C GLY A 114 13.95 2.60 16.73
N ALA A 115 12.81 2.87 17.37
CA ALA A 115 11.57 3.22 16.67
C ALA A 115 11.64 4.56 15.91
N ASP A 116 12.47 5.48 16.37
CA ASP A 116 12.79 6.77 15.77
C ASP A 116 13.53 6.67 14.43
N GLU A 117 14.29 5.59 14.22
CA GLU A 117 15.03 5.33 12.97
C GLU A 117 14.38 4.24 12.09
N GLY A 118 13.21 3.76 12.49
CA GLY A 118 12.50 2.67 11.83
C GLY A 118 11.48 3.12 10.78
N ALA A 119 10.29 2.51 10.81
CA ALA A 119 9.23 2.75 9.84
C ALA A 119 8.71 4.20 9.81
N VAL A 120 8.97 4.99 10.85
CA VAL A 120 8.60 6.41 10.92
C VAL A 120 9.33 7.27 9.87
N CYS A 121 10.49 6.81 9.40
CA CYS A 121 11.29 7.50 8.38
C CYS A 121 10.77 7.32 6.96
N ASN A 122 9.65 6.62 6.77
CA ASN A 122 8.96 6.55 5.49
C ASN A 122 8.21 7.85 5.21
N VAL A 123 8.68 8.58 4.19
CA VAL A 123 8.08 9.86 3.81
C VAL A 123 6.85 9.66 2.91
N PRO A 124 5.67 10.23 3.25
CA PRO A 124 4.46 10.09 2.42
C PRO A 124 4.51 10.95 1.15
N ILE A 125 5.25 12.06 1.20
CA ILE A 125 5.40 13.03 0.12
C ILE A 125 6.51 12.61 -0.85
N THR A 126 6.14 11.90 -1.92
CA THR A 126 7.11 11.51 -2.96
C THR A 126 7.14 12.53 -4.09
N GLN A 127 8.26 12.63 -4.80
CA GLN A 127 8.35 13.43 -6.02
C GLN A 127 7.25 13.02 -7.02
N GLY A 128 6.62 14.00 -7.65
CA GLY A 128 5.50 13.82 -8.57
C GLY A 128 4.15 13.51 -7.90
N SER A 129 4.10 13.32 -6.57
CA SER A 129 2.82 13.10 -5.90
C SER A 129 1.94 14.35 -5.93
N SER A 130 0.62 14.13 -6.11
CA SER A 130 -0.37 15.19 -6.09
C SER A 130 -1.36 14.98 -4.96
N TRP A 131 -1.67 16.06 -4.26
CA TRP A 131 -2.54 16.08 -3.10
C TRP A 131 -3.66 17.05 -3.36
N VAL A 132 -4.89 16.63 -3.11
CA VAL A 132 -6.09 17.44 -3.38
C VAL A 132 -6.93 17.51 -2.11
N GLY A 133 -7.47 18.69 -1.83
CA GLY A 133 -8.37 18.92 -0.72
C GLY A 133 -9.32 20.08 -0.99
N VAL A 134 -10.38 20.13 -0.19
CA VAL A 134 -11.32 21.25 -0.17
C VAL A 134 -11.07 22.03 1.11
N ALA A 135 -10.71 23.30 0.98
CA ALA A 135 -10.54 24.21 2.11
C ALA A 135 -11.90 24.78 2.53
N TYR A 136 -12.19 24.76 3.82
CA TYR A 136 -13.38 25.34 4.45
C TYR A 136 -12.99 26.61 5.18
N TRP A 137 -13.30 27.77 4.61
CA TRP A 137 -12.82 29.06 5.09
C TRP A 137 -13.63 29.58 6.27
N SER A 138 -12.94 29.90 7.35
CA SER A 138 -13.50 30.57 8.53
C SER A 138 -12.94 31.99 8.71
N SER A 139 -11.77 32.29 8.14
CA SER A 139 -11.11 33.60 8.18
C SER A 139 -10.15 33.79 6.97
N CYS A 140 -9.22 34.73 7.05
CA CYS A 140 -8.26 35.09 5.98
C CYS A 140 -8.87 35.51 4.63
N ASN A 141 -9.97 36.27 4.75
CA ASN A 141 -10.68 37.04 3.72
C ASN A 141 -11.18 36.25 2.50
N SER A 142 -11.49 34.96 2.68
CA SER A 142 -12.29 34.14 1.75
C SER A 142 -13.61 33.75 2.41
N VAL A 143 -14.62 33.43 1.61
CA VAL A 143 -15.90 32.87 2.08
C VAL A 143 -16.18 31.57 1.34
N GLY A 144 -16.73 30.58 2.06
CA GLY A 144 -17.18 29.32 1.48
C GLY A 144 -16.06 28.28 1.37
N THR A 145 -16.00 27.59 0.23
CA THR A 145 -15.08 26.48 0.00
C THR A 145 -14.25 26.69 -1.25
N SER A 146 -12.98 26.30 -1.23
CA SER A 146 -12.12 26.34 -2.43
C SER A 146 -11.34 25.04 -2.60
N ASN A 147 -11.18 24.61 -3.86
CA ASN A 147 -10.31 23.49 -4.19
C ASN A 147 -8.84 23.92 -4.09
N VAL A 148 -8.05 23.11 -3.39
CA VAL A 148 -6.59 23.27 -3.30
C VAL A 148 -5.94 21.99 -3.80
N ARG A 149 -4.94 22.14 -4.67
CA ARG A 149 -4.09 21.06 -5.11
C ARG A 149 -2.64 21.43 -4.85
N VAL A 150 -1.89 20.49 -4.28
CA VAL A 150 -0.46 20.62 -4.03
C VAL A 150 0.26 19.53 -4.81
N ILE A 151 1.22 19.92 -5.64
CA ILE A 151 2.06 19.02 -6.44
C ILE A 151 3.47 19.08 -5.87
N ILE A 152 4.05 17.92 -5.56
CA ILE A 152 5.41 17.81 -5.06
C ILE A 152 6.37 17.70 -6.26
N ASN A 153 7.10 18.77 -6.55
CA ASN A 153 7.99 18.83 -7.73
C ASN A 153 9.33 18.16 -7.48
N ARG A 154 9.88 18.36 -6.28
CA ARG A 154 11.16 17.80 -5.84
C ARG A 154 11.13 17.56 -4.35
N VAL A 155 11.87 16.54 -3.91
CA VAL A 155 12.05 16.19 -2.51
C VAL A 155 13.55 16.05 -2.28
N SER A 156 14.08 16.77 -1.29
CA SER A 156 15.49 16.68 -0.91
C SER A 156 15.62 16.50 0.60
N ARG A 157 16.50 15.60 1.01
CA ARG A 157 16.82 15.37 2.42
C ARG A 157 18.30 15.66 2.62
N SER A 158 18.61 16.50 3.59
CA SER A 158 19.99 16.80 3.96
C SER A 158 20.60 15.60 4.68
N SER A 159 21.89 15.32 4.42
CA SER A 159 22.65 14.31 5.15
C SER A 159 23.08 14.77 6.54
N PHE A 160 23.17 16.08 6.78
CA PHE A 160 23.57 16.67 8.07
C PHE A 160 22.37 17.07 8.95
N PHE A 161 21.18 17.17 8.36
CA PHE A 161 19.95 17.51 9.08
C PHE A 161 18.77 16.74 8.48
N SER A 162 18.75 15.45 8.79
CA SER A 162 17.86 14.44 8.18
C SER A 162 16.49 14.33 8.84
N ALA A 163 16.30 14.97 10.02
CA ALA A 163 15.01 15.08 10.73
C ALA A 163 13.94 15.87 9.96
N PHE A 164 14.35 16.59 8.91
CA PHE A 164 13.46 17.27 7.99
C PHE A 164 13.79 16.90 6.55
N THR A 165 12.76 16.88 5.72
CA THR A 165 12.88 16.74 4.27
C THR A 165 12.27 17.96 3.63
N GLN A 166 13.09 18.68 2.86
CA GLN A 166 12.64 19.84 2.10
C GLN A 166 11.95 19.38 0.82
N MET A 167 10.98 20.15 0.38
CA MET A 167 10.26 19.91 -0.86
C MET A 167 10.03 21.20 -1.61
N ASP A 168 10.14 21.13 -2.93
CA ASP A 168 9.67 22.19 -3.83
C ASP A 168 8.27 21.80 -4.28
N VAL A 169 7.32 22.71 -4.18
CA VAL A 169 5.91 22.42 -4.41
C VAL A 169 5.25 23.47 -5.29
N THR A 170 4.29 23.02 -6.11
CA THR A 170 3.36 23.89 -6.82
C THR A 170 2.00 23.80 -6.15
N VAL A 171 1.49 24.95 -5.71
CA VAL A 171 0.15 25.09 -5.15
C VAL A 171 -0.76 25.63 -6.23
N ILE A 172 -1.88 24.94 -6.47
CA ILE A 172 -2.93 25.34 -7.39
C ILE A 172 -4.19 25.58 -6.57
N HIS A 173 -4.71 26.79 -6.62
CA HIS A 173 -5.89 27.19 -5.87
C HIS A 173 -6.78 28.13 -6.68
N GLU A 174 -8.04 28.25 -6.28
CA GLU A 174 -8.99 29.15 -6.93
C GLU A 174 -8.94 30.55 -6.29
N GLN A 175 -8.82 31.57 -7.13
CA GLN A 175 -8.89 32.98 -6.76
C GLN A 175 -9.75 33.73 -7.78
N ASN A 176 -10.82 34.39 -7.34
CA ASN A 176 -11.74 35.16 -8.19
C ASN A 176 -12.29 34.36 -9.40
N GLY A 177 -12.57 33.07 -9.22
CA GLY A 177 -13.08 32.18 -10.29
C GLY A 177 -12.02 31.75 -11.32
N GLN A 178 -10.73 32.01 -11.05
CA GLN A 178 -9.61 31.56 -11.87
C GLN A 178 -8.68 30.66 -11.04
N TYR A 179 -8.03 29.70 -11.71
CA TYR A 179 -7.00 28.89 -11.06
C TYR A 179 -5.66 29.60 -11.12
N VAL A 180 -5.07 29.83 -9.96
CA VAL A 180 -3.74 30.41 -9.80
C VAL A 180 -2.77 29.31 -9.41
N MET A 181 -1.59 29.33 -10.02
CA MET A 181 -0.51 28.37 -9.79
C MET A 181 0.71 29.09 -9.24
N GLU A 182 1.20 28.66 -8.09
CA GLU A 182 2.30 29.30 -7.38
C GLU A 182 3.32 28.27 -6.94
N ASN A 183 4.60 28.58 -7.17
CA ASN A 183 5.70 27.75 -6.71
C ASN A 183 6.17 28.25 -5.35
N THR A 184 6.41 27.33 -4.43
CA THR A 184 6.92 27.61 -3.10
C THR A 184 7.70 26.42 -2.57
N THR A 185 8.26 26.55 -1.37
CA THR A 185 8.95 25.46 -0.70
C THR A 185 8.17 24.98 0.52
N GLY A 186 8.49 23.79 0.97
CA GLY A 186 7.93 23.21 2.17
C GLY A 186 8.85 22.19 2.79
N TRP A 187 8.38 21.63 3.89
CA TRP A 187 9.17 20.79 4.79
C TRP A 187 8.27 19.68 5.30
N TYR A 188 8.80 18.48 5.41
CA TYR A 188 8.21 17.40 6.18
C TYR A 188 9.09 17.11 7.39
N GLY A 189 8.52 17.21 8.58
CA GLY A 189 9.18 16.83 9.83
C GLY A 189 8.76 15.42 10.25
N TYR A 190 9.71 14.51 10.42
CA TYR A 190 9.42 13.11 10.74
C TYR A 190 8.80 12.95 12.14
N GLY A 191 9.37 13.61 13.16
CA GLY A 191 8.87 13.51 14.54
C GLY A 191 7.45 14.04 14.71
N ALA A 192 7.10 15.12 14.00
CA ALA A 192 5.75 15.69 14.03
C ALA A 192 4.79 15.03 13.02
N ARG A 193 5.30 14.24 12.06
CA ARG A 193 4.55 13.72 10.91
C ARG A 193 3.74 14.81 10.21
N ARG A 194 4.36 15.97 10.03
CA ARG A 194 3.71 17.19 9.56
C ARG A 194 4.37 17.70 8.31
N VAL A 195 3.54 17.99 7.31
CA VAL A 195 3.89 18.79 6.15
C VAL A 195 3.62 20.26 6.46
N PHE A 196 4.60 21.11 6.18
CA PHE A 196 4.45 22.55 6.17
C PHE A 196 4.83 23.11 4.80
N VAL A 197 3.90 23.78 4.13
CA VAL A 197 4.14 24.51 2.89
C VAL A 197 4.17 26.00 3.22
N GLN A 198 5.22 26.68 2.78
CA GLN A 198 5.39 28.10 3.06
C GLN A 198 4.29 28.93 2.40
N PRO A 199 3.84 29.99 3.08
CA PRO A 199 2.97 31.01 2.50
C PRO A 199 3.48 31.49 1.15
N THR A 200 2.60 31.52 0.17
CA THR A 200 2.90 32.03 -1.18
C THR A 200 1.73 32.85 -1.71
N GLY A 201 1.99 33.59 -2.78
CA GLY A 201 0.99 34.42 -3.45
C GLY A 201 0.63 35.70 -2.72
N GLY A 202 -0.30 36.45 -3.32
CA GLY A 202 -0.74 37.74 -2.78
C GLY A 202 -1.53 37.65 -1.46
N ARG A 203 -1.91 36.44 -1.02
CA ARG A 203 -2.67 36.24 0.22
C ARG A 203 -1.82 35.77 1.39
N HIS A 204 -0.58 35.35 1.12
CA HIS A 204 0.35 34.90 2.16
C HIS A 204 -0.25 33.80 3.05
N ILE A 205 -0.72 32.74 2.40
CA ILE A 205 -1.36 31.59 3.06
C ILE A 205 -0.52 30.34 2.84
N GLY A 206 -0.02 29.77 3.94
CA GLY A 206 0.66 28.48 3.99
C GLY A 206 -0.29 27.33 4.31
N LEU A 207 0.22 26.11 4.21
CA LEU A 207 -0.50 24.89 4.57
C LEU A 207 0.29 24.13 5.64
N SER A 208 -0.37 23.78 6.74
CA SER A 208 0.11 22.84 7.74
C SER A 208 -0.77 21.60 7.71
N CYS A 209 -0.23 20.42 7.41
CA CYS A 209 -0.99 19.17 7.32
C CYS A 209 -0.35 18.07 8.18
N ASP A 210 -1.14 17.50 9.08
CA ASP A 210 -0.75 16.47 10.04
C ASP A 210 -1.18 15.08 9.56
N PHE A 211 -0.24 14.15 9.52
CA PHE A 211 -0.53 12.74 9.27
C PHE A 211 -0.79 12.01 10.59
N ASP A 212 -1.80 11.15 10.61
CA ASP A 212 -2.10 10.29 11.76
C ASP A 212 -1.07 9.16 11.97
N GLY A 213 -0.20 8.96 10.96
CA GLY A 213 0.83 7.94 10.92
C GLY A 213 0.32 6.51 10.76
N VAL A 214 -0.93 6.38 10.31
CA VAL A 214 -1.54 5.11 9.89
C VAL A 214 -1.92 5.22 8.41
N ASN A 215 -2.71 6.23 8.05
CA ASN A 215 -3.07 6.50 6.68
C ASN A 215 -2.15 7.57 6.07
N MET A 216 -1.06 7.10 5.48
CA MET A 216 -0.08 7.96 4.79
C MET A 216 -0.57 8.54 3.45
N ARG A 217 -1.84 8.34 3.08
CA ARG A 217 -2.48 8.92 1.88
C ARG A 217 -3.46 10.04 2.20
N ARG A 218 -3.65 10.37 3.47
CA ARG A 218 -4.55 11.42 3.93
C ARG A 218 -3.89 12.21 5.06
N CYS A 219 -4.02 13.52 5.05
CA CYS A 219 -3.62 14.36 6.17
C CYS A 219 -4.71 15.38 6.49
N GLU A 220 -4.81 15.73 7.78
CA GLU A 220 -5.71 16.74 8.29
C GLU A 220 -4.90 18.01 8.51
N GLY A 221 -5.35 19.11 7.93
CA GLY A 221 -4.54 20.32 7.89
C GLY A 221 -5.33 21.60 8.07
N ARG A 222 -4.56 22.68 8.16
CA ARG A 222 -5.02 24.06 8.32
C ARG A 222 -4.28 24.93 7.33
N LEU A 223 -5.00 25.84 6.70
CA LEU A 223 -4.41 26.97 6.01
C LEU A 223 -4.07 28.04 7.04
N VAL A 224 -2.85 28.57 6.99
CA VAL A 224 -2.32 29.50 8.00
C VAL A 224 -1.75 30.74 7.36
N SER A 225 -1.96 31.91 7.96
CA SER A 225 -1.34 33.16 7.53
C SER A 225 0.15 33.23 7.93
N ASP A 226 0.86 34.26 7.47
CA ASP A 226 2.21 34.60 7.94
C ASP A 226 2.31 34.78 9.46
N SER A 227 1.23 35.25 10.11
CA SER A 227 1.15 35.40 11.57
C SER A 227 0.88 34.09 12.31
N GLY A 228 0.66 32.99 11.60
CA GLY A 228 0.29 31.69 12.16
C GLY A 228 -1.21 31.58 12.53
N ALA A 229 -2.03 32.56 12.18
CA ALA A 229 -3.47 32.49 12.41
C ALA A 229 -4.11 31.47 11.46
N THR A 230 -5.05 30.68 11.98
CA THR A 230 -5.76 29.67 11.18
C THR A 230 -6.84 30.34 10.32
N CYS A 231 -6.76 30.10 9.01
CA CYS A 231 -7.59 30.65 7.95
C CYS A 231 -8.75 29.74 7.56
N ALA A 232 -8.45 28.45 7.44
CA ALA A 232 -9.36 27.44 6.95
C ALA A 232 -8.91 26.06 7.43
N ASP A 233 -9.87 25.15 7.56
CA ASP A 233 -9.59 23.73 7.73
C ASP A 233 -9.58 23.03 6.37
N ILE A 234 -8.70 22.05 6.21
CA ILE A 234 -8.57 21.30 4.96
C ILE A 234 -8.20 19.85 5.24
N VAL A 235 -8.80 18.94 4.48
CA VAL A 235 -8.39 17.53 4.45
C VAL A 235 -7.80 17.26 3.08
N MET A 236 -6.53 16.85 3.05
CA MET A 236 -5.82 16.54 1.83
C MET A 236 -5.75 15.04 1.64
N ALA A 237 -5.98 14.57 0.42
CA ALA A 237 -5.82 13.18 0.03
C ALA A 237 -4.91 13.05 -1.20
N ARG A 238 -4.08 12.00 -1.22
CA ARG A 238 -3.21 11.69 -2.33
C ARG A 238 -4.02 11.14 -3.52
N ARG A 239 -3.89 11.78 -4.67
CA ARG A 239 -4.51 11.37 -5.93
C ARG A 239 -3.56 10.53 -6.78
#